data_AF-A0A3A4ZQ35-F1
#
_entry.id   AF-A0A3A4ZQ35-F1
#
_cell.length_a   1.000
_cell.length_b   1.000
_cell.length_c   1.000
_cell.angle_alpha   90.00
_cell.angle_beta   90.00
_cell.angle_gamma   90.00
#
_symmetry.space_group_name_H-M   'P 1'
#
loop_
_entity.id
_entity.type
_entity.pdbx_description
1 polymer ?
#
loop_
_entity_poly.entity_id
_entity_poly.type
_entity_poly.pdbx_seq_one_letter_code
_entity_poly.pdbx_strand_id
1 'polypeptide(L)'
;MFEQHPVPQQISSYQFRLVGDMTIKQFFQVASGAVIALIIYALPLPNFLRWPLVISALIMGAAFAFLPIQERPMEQWIAAFFRSIYSPTVFFWDPTATKQQYFAAEGTAAPTTVATTPPTDQTTDDASVAVLEQAEKSYLSKLSGMFSHKSAPTPVQTAPTQPEPLASTPGTETLVIPTKTAPEIENKGFEAPEPTPTPTSEPFGQTTDVPQTLSTSQQTVSANAQFSPEAAPPMVPEIPNVIVGQVMTQDKNIVEGAILEIKDSEGRSVRALKSNKVGHFYIVTSLPNDIYQVSVEKEGFVFKPIIVEAKGEIIPPIAIIAEN
;
A
#
# COMPACT_ATOMS: atom_id res chain seq x y z
N MET A 1 5.94 -33.58 22.93
CA MET A 1 6.21 -32.16 23.24
C MET A 1 5.45 -31.35 22.20
N PHE A 2 4.59 -30.41 22.59
CA PHE A 2 3.76 -29.68 21.63
C PHE A 2 4.60 -28.58 20.96
N GLU A 3 4.67 -28.58 19.63
CA GLU A 3 5.35 -27.51 18.89
C GLU A 3 4.52 -26.22 18.96
N GLN A 4 5.14 -25.18 19.53
CA GLN A 4 4.54 -23.88 19.66
C GLN A 4 4.51 -23.18 18.29
N HIS A 5 3.34 -23.17 17.66
CA HIS A 5 3.14 -22.48 16.39
C HIS A 5 3.40 -20.97 16.56
N PRO A 6 4.09 -20.32 15.60
CA PRO A 6 4.40 -18.90 15.70
C PRO A 6 3.11 -18.08 15.67
N VAL A 7 2.85 -17.34 16.76
CA VAL A 7 1.73 -16.40 16.86
C VAL A 7 1.84 -15.38 15.71
N PRO A 8 0.76 -15.06 14.99
CA PRO A 8 0.79 -14.05 13.94
C PRO A 8 1.35 -12.73 14.50
N GLN A 9 2.47 -12.27 13.92
CA GLN A 9 3.06 -10.99 14.29
C GLN A 9 2.06 -9.86 13.98
N GLN A 10 1.89 -8.91 14.91
CA GLN A 10 0.92 -7.86 14.72
C GLN A 10 1.36 -6.92 13.58
N ILE A 11 0.54 -6.84 12.54
CA ILE A 11 0.68 -5.87 11.43
C ILE A 11 0.65 -4.41 11.88
N SER A 12 0.16 -4.13 13.10
CA SER A 12 0.13 -2.81 13.75
C SER A 12 1.52 -2.22 14.01
N SER A 13 2.58 -3.05 14.04
CA SER A 13 3.96 -2.62 14.28
C SER A 13 4.69 -2.15 13.02
N TYR A 14 4.09 -2.30 11.82
CA TYR A 14 4.71 -1.84 10.58
C TYR A 14 4.71 -0.31 10.49
N GLN A 15 5.89 0.29 10.64
CA GLN A 15 6.09 1.72 10.39
C GLN A 15 6.48 1.93 8.93
N PHE A 16 5.70 2.75 8.22
CA PHE A 16 5.97 3.07 6.82
C PHE A 16 7.28 3.82 6.66
N ARG A 17 8.18 3.25 5.86
CA ARG A 17 9.50 3.79 5.50
C ARG A 17 9.35 4.56 4.19
N LEU A 18 9.61 5.87 4.21
CA LEU A 18 9.45 6.74 3.03
C LEU A 18 10.77 6.96 2.30
N VAL A 19 11.87 7.10 3.04
CA VAL A 19 13.18 7.45 2.49
C VAL A 19 14.20 6.44 3.00
N GLY A 20 14.48 5.41 2.19
CA GLY A 20 15.36 4.30 2.58
C GLY A 20 14.79 3.50 3.76
N ASP A 21 15.62 3.26 4.78
CA ASP A 21 15.22 2.57 6.02
C ASP A 21 14.33 3.46 6.94
N MET A 22 14.25 4.77 6.68
CA MET A 22 13.71 5.76 7.61
C MET A 22 12.19 5.99 7.47
N THR A 23 11.53 6.11 8.60
CA THR A 23 10.13 6.59 8.69
C THR A 23 10.01 8.08 8.41
N ILE A 24 8.80 8.54 8.06
CA ILE A 24 8.48 9.98 7.91
C ILE A 24 8.96 10.82 9.10
N LYS A 25 8.75 10.34 10.32
CA LYS A 25 9.08 11.10 11.55
C LYS A 25 10.58 11.28 11.69
N GLN A 26 11.33 10.20 11.52
CA GLN A 26 12.79 10.20 11.56
C GLN A 26 13.40 11.12 10.50
N PHE A 27 12.82 11.12 9.29
CA PHE A 27 13.24 12.05 8.24
C PHE A 27 13.05 13.52 8.68
N PHE A 28 11.88 13.89 9.21
CA PHE A 28 11.64 15.27 9.69
C PHE A 28 12.52 15.68 10.89
N GLN A 29 12.86 14.75 11.78
CA GLN A 29 13.77 15.00 12.90
C GLN A 29 15.19 15.29 12.42
N VAL A 30 15.74 14.47 11.51
CA VAL A 30 17.06 14.70 10.90
C VAL A 30 17.06 15.99 10.06
N ALA A 31 15.99 16.23 9.28
CA ALA A 31 15.84 17.46 8.50
C ALA A 31 15.79 18.69 9.41
N SER A 32 15.13 18.62 10.57
CA SER A 32 15.12 19.70 11.57
C SER A 32 16.53 19.96 12.13
N GLY A 33 17.30 18.92 12.45
CA GLY A 33 18.71 19.04 12.83
C GLY A 33 19.57 19.69 11.74
N ALA A 34 19.36 19.33 10.48
CA ALA A 34 20.04 19.92 9.33
C ALA A 34 19.66 21.39 9.09
N VAL A 35 18.38 21.76 9.27
CA VAL A 35 17.92 23.17 9.20
C VAL A 35 18.51 24.00 10.33
N ILE A 36 18.55 23.48 11.56
CA ILE A 36 19.20 24.15 12.70
C ILE A 36 20.71 24.32 12.43
N ALA A 37 21.38 23.28 11.92
CA ALA A 37 22.79 23.34 11.52
C ALA A 37 23.03 24.40 10.42
N LEU A 38 22.14 24.53 9.43
CA LEU A 38 22.19 25.55 8.39
C LEU A 38 22.00 26.96 8.95
N ILE A 39 21.06 27.16 9.89
CA ILE A 39 20.86 28.43 10.59
C ILE A 39 22.14 28.82 11.36
N ILE A 40 22.71 27.90 12.15
CA ILE A 40 23.97 28.12 12.88
C ILE A 40 25.12 28.46 11.92
N TYR A 41 25.18 27.79 10.77
CA TYR A 41 26.18 28.07 9.75
C TYR A 41 26.05 29.49 9.16
N ALA A 42 24.80 29.93 8.91
CA ALA A 42 24.49 31.26 8.39
C ALA A 42 24.72 32.40 9.41
N LEU A 43 24.79 32.11 10.71
CA LEU A 43 25.16 33.12 11.71
C LEU A 43 26.64 33.54 11.56
N PRO A 44 26.97 34.84 11.74
CA PRO A 44 28.32 35.38 11.64
C PRO A 44 29.18 35.07 12.89
N LEU A 45 29.22 33.80 13.31
CA LEU A 45 30.02 33.32 14.43
C LEU A 45 31.48 33.05 14.03
N PRO A 46 32.44 33.17 14.95
CA PRO A 46 33.83 32.75 14.72
C PRO A 46 33.92 31.27 14.32
N ASN A 47 34.82 30.93 13.39
CA ASN A 47 34.92 29.58 12.82
C ASN A 47 35.14 28.49 13.88
N PHE A 48 35.89 28.77 14.94
CA PHE A 48 36.16 27.81 16.03
C PHE A 48 34.89 27.45 16.82
N LEU A 49 33.89 28.34 16.87
CA LEU A 49 32.63 28.10 17.56
C LEU A 49 31.54 27.62 16.61
N ARG A 50 31.53 28.08 15.34
CA ARG A 50 30.55 27.64 14.33
C ARG A 50 30.60 26.12 14.12
N TRP A 51 31.77 25.56 13.81
CA TRP A 51 31.89 24.14 13.44
C TRP A 51 31.44 23.14 14.52
N PRO A 52 31.87 23.23 15.80
CA PRO A 52 31.40 22.28 16.82
C PRO A 52 29.89 22.40 17.07
N LEU A 53 29.32 23.61 16.92
CA LEU A 53 27.88 23.87 17.12
C LEU A 53 27.04 23.33 15.94
N VAL A 54 27.54 23.45 14.70
CA VAL A 54 26.96 22.80 13.51
C VAL A 54 27.01 21.28 13.65
N ILE A 55 28.16 20.72 14.04
CA ILE A 55 28.34 19.27 14.21
C ILE A 55 27.44 18.74 15.34
N SER A 56 27.35 19.44 16.47
CA SER A 56 26.48 19.01 17.58
C SER A 56 24.99 19.04 17.21
N ALA A 57 24.54 20.05 16.46
CA ALA A 57 23.16 20.11 15.95
C ALA A 57 22.83 18.94 15.00
N LEU A 58 23.76 18.58 14.12
CA LEU A 58 23.59 17.49 13.16
C LEU A 58 23.61 16.10 13.86
N ILE A 59 24.57 15.87 14.77
CA ILE A 59 24.63 14.66 15.60
C ILE A 59 23.37 14.53 16.46
N MET A 60 22.91 15.63 17.08
CA MET A 60 21.71 15.61 17.93
C MET A 60 20.45 15.33 17.10
N GLY A 61 20.30 15.90 15.90
CA GLY A 61 19.22 15.56 14.98
C GLY A 61 19.18 14.08 14.59
N ALA A 62 20.35 13.48 14.34
CA ALA A 62 20.48 12.04 14.08
C ALA A 62 20.15 11.19 15.33
N ALA A 63 20.66 11.58 16.50
CA ALA A 63 20.39 10.88 17.76
C ALA A 63 18.90 10.89 18.12
N PHE A 64 18.19 12.00 17.90
CA PHE A 64 16.74 12.09 18.09
C PHE A 64 15.95 11.10 17.22
N ALA A 65 16.46 10.78 16.03
CA ALA A 65 15.81 9.88 15.07
C ALA A 65 16.14 8.39 15.24
N PHE A 66 17.38 8.08 15.60
CA PHE A 66 17.89 6.70 15.59
C PHE A 66 18.17 6.11 16.97
N LEU A 67 18.13 6.90 18.04
CA LEU A 67 18.53 6.47 19.38
C LEU A 67 17.31 6.39 20.32
N PRO A 68 16.60 5.24 20.36
CA PRO A 68 15.52 5.03 21.32
C PRO A 68 16.09 4.97 22.74
N ILE A 69 15.34 5.51 23.71
CA ILE A 69 15.70 5.48 25.13
C ILE A 69 14.66 4.62 25.84
N GLN A 70 15.10 3.54 26.49
CA GLN A 70 14.24 2.57 27.19
C GLN A 70 13.09 2.05 26.30
N GLU A 71 13.44 1.52 25.12
CA GLU A 71 12.49 1.01 24.10
C GLU A 71 11.43 2.02 23.62
N ARG A 72 11.63 3.34 23.85
CA ARG A 72 10.71 4.39 23.44
C ARG A 72 11.40 5.47 22.58
N PRO A 73 10.72 5.97 21.54
CA PRO A 73 11.25 7.08 20.73
C PRO A 73 11.34 8.35 21.56
N MET A 74 12.35 9.18 21.29
CA MET A 74 12.66 10.36 22.09
C MET A 74 11.51 11.39 22.15
N GLU A 75 10.66 11.43 21.11
CA GLU A 75 9.41 12.21 21.08
C GLU A 75 8.51 11.95 22.30
N GLN A 76 8.36 10.69 22.72
CA GLN A 76 7.52 10.32 23.87
C GLN A 76 8.11 10.85 25.17
N TRP A 77 9.44 10.83 25.31
CA TRP A 77 10.13 11.39 26.46
C TRP A 77 9.97 12.91 26.55
N ILE A 78 10.04 13.62 25.42
CA ILE A 78 9.83 15.07 25.35
C ILE A 78 8.37 15.42 25.68
N ALA A 79 7.40 14.70 25.11
CA ALA A 79 5.99 14.89 25.40
C ALA A 79 5.66 14.59 26.88
N ALA A 80 6.21 13.50 27.44
CA ALA A 80 6.05 13.14 28.84
C ALA A 80 6.72 14.15 29.79
N PHE A 81 7.89 14.70 29.42
CA PHE A 81 8.60 15.73 30.18
C PHE A 81 7.76 17.00 30.31
N PHE A 82 7.28 17.56 29.18
CA PHE A 82 6.40 18.73 29.23
C PHE A 82 5.04 18.41 29.88
N ARG A 83 4.47 17.23 29.63
CA ARG A 83 3.22 16.82 30.29
C ARG A 83 3.39 16.72 31.79
N SER A 84 4.53 16.24 32.28
CA SER A 84 4.87 16.17 33.71
C SER A 84 5.01 17.56 34.31
N ILE A 85 5.81 18.44 33.70
CA ILE A 85 6.05 19.82 34.17
C ILE A 85 4.75 20.63 34.28
N TYR A 86 3.85 20.49 33.29
CA TYR A 86 2.58 21.23 33.25
C TYR A 86 1.38 20.42 33.75
N SER A 87 1.59 19.24 34.34
CA SER A 87 0.51 18.49 34.99
C SER A 87 0.25 19.03 36.40
N PRO A 88 -1.03 19.15 36.83
CA PRO A 88 -1.31 19.45 38.22
C PRO A 88 -0.82 18.30 39.11
N THR A 89 -0.12 18.64 40.19
CA THR A 89 0.33 17.67 41.21
C THR A 89 -0.76 17.28 42.20
N VAL A 90 -1.88 18.01 42.20
CA VAL A 90 -3.06 17.74 43.02
C VAL A 90 -4.15 17.11 42.16
N PHE A 91 -4.53 15.88 42.50
CA PHE A 91 -5.65 15.16 41.90
C PHE A 91 -6.79 15.09 42.91
N PHE A 92 -7.99 15.50 42.51
CA PHE A 92 -9.21 15.26 43.27
C PHE A 92 -9.85 13.95 42.80
N TRP A 93 -10.41 13.18 43.74
CA TRP A 93 -11.17 11.99 43.42
C TRP A 93 -12.55 12.38 42.87
N ASP A 94 -12.83 12.03 41.62
CA ASP A 94 -14.17 12.13 41.03
C ASP A 94 -14.80 10.72 40.97
N PRO A 95 -15.82 10.43 41.78
CA PRO A 95 -16.50 9.13 41.76
C PRO A 95 -17.28 8.86 40.46
N THR A 96 -17.45 9.87 39.61
CA THR A 96 -18.12 9.82 38.31
C THR A 96 -17.15 9.61 37.14
N ALA A 97 -15.83 9.68 37.39
CA ALA A 97 -14.83 9.53 36.34
C ALA A 97 -14.93 8.14 35.68
N THR A 98 -15.16 8.12 34.37
CA THR A 98 -15.28 6.91 33.56
C THR A 98 -14.12 5.97 33.82
N LYS A 99 -14.40 4.85 34.49
CA LYS A 99 -13.42 3.83 34.85
C LYS A 99 -12.80 3.24 33.59
N GLN A 100 -11.58 3.69 33.26
CA GLN A 100 -10.79 3.20 32.15
C GLN A 100 -10.64 1.68 32.27
N GLN A 101 -11.26 0.93 31.36
CA GLN A 101 -11.30 -0.53 31.43
C GLN A 101 -10.04 -1.14 30.81
N TYR A 102 -8.91 -1.02 31.51
CA TYR A 102 -7.62 -1.58 31.08
C TYR A 102 -7.59 -3.11 30.89
N PHE A 103 -8.67 -3.81 31.28
CA PHE A 103 -8.81 -5.27 31.22
C PHE A 103 -10.16 -5.71 30.63
N ALA A 104 -10.79 -4.88 29.78
CA ALA A 104 -11.95 -5.35 29.00
C ALA A 104 -11.50 -6.47 28.04
N ALA A 105 -12.05 -7.67 28.20
CA ALA A 105 -11.81 -8.75 27.25
C ALA A 105 -12.47 -8.41 25.91
N GLU A 106 -11.67 -8.31 24.85
CA GLU A 106 -12.11 -8.07 23.48
C GLU A 106 -12.87 -9.31 22.97
N GLY A 107 -14.17 -9.37 23.26
CA GLY A 107 -14.99 -10.56 23.03
C GLY A 107 -16.39 -10.56 23.66
N THR A 108 -16.67 -9.73 24.66
CA THR A 108 -18.04 -9.56 25.19
C THR A 108 -18.67 -8.27 24.71
N ALA A 109 -18.87 -8.16 23.40
CA ALA A 109 -19.98 -7.37 22.87
C ALA A 109 -21.27 -8.06 23.32
N ALA A 110 -21.80 -7.65 24.48
CA ALA A 110 -23.17 -7.99 24.84
C ALA A 110 -24.07 -7.57 23.67
N PRO A 111 -25.00 -8.41 23.19
CA PRO A 111 -25.89 -8.01 22.12
C PRO A 111 -26.64 -6.76 22.57
N THR A 112 -26.48 -5.67 21.83
CA THR A 112 -27.31 -4.48 22.00
C THR A 112 -28.74 -4.90 21.75
N THR A 113 -29.45 -5.27 22.82
CA THR A 113 -30.88 -5.47 22.79
C THR A 113 -31.48 -4.14 22.37
N VAL A 114 -31.91 -4.06 21.11
CA VAL A 114 -32.67 -2.93 20.59
C VAL A 114 -34.01 -2.94 21.31
N ALA A 115 -34.03 -2.32 22.48
CA ALA A 115 -35.24 -2.12 23.26
C ALA A 115 -36.09 -1.12 22.49
N THR A 116 -37.14 -1.62 21.85
CA THR A 116 -38.15 -0.81 21.15
C THR A 116 -38.92 0.03 22.17
N THR A 117 -38.39 1.19 22.54
CA THR A 117 -39.14 2.25 23.21
C THR A 117 -39.70 3.21 22.18
N PRO A 118 -41.02 3.48 22.16
CA PRO A 118 -41.60 4.51 21.30
C PRO A 118 -41.03 5.90 21.66
N PRO A 119 -41.05 6.87 20.73
CA PRO A 119 -40.43 8.16 20.94
C PRO A 119 -41.17 8.92 22.05
N THR A 120 -40.46 9.21 23.13
CA THR A 120 -40.86 10.23 24.11
C THR A 120 -40.04 11.47 23.80
N ASP A 121 -40.71 12.50 23.30
CA ASP A 121 -40.13 13.84 23.19
C ASP A 121 -39.60 14.28 24.56
N GLN A 122 -38.29 14.51 24.65
CA GLN A 122 -37.71 15.33 25.70
C GLN A 122 -36.93 16.46 25.07
N THR A 123 -37.65 17.55 24.83
CA THR A 123 -37.12 18.87 24.53
C THR A 123 -36.33 19.36 25.73
N THR A 124 -35.02 19.10 25.75
CA THR A 124 -34.09 19.94 26.51
C THR A 124 -33.81 21.18 25.69
N ASP A 125 -34.35 22.33 26.13
CA ASP A 125 -34.08 23.66 25.57
C ASP A 125 -32.62 24.07 25.81
N ASP A 126 -31.71 23.43 25.09
CA ASP A 126 -30.31 23.76 25.08
C ASP A 126 -30.06 24.79 23.97
N ALA A 127 -29.82 26.05 24.34
CA ALA A 127 -29.67 27.15 23.40
C ALA A 127 -28.53 26.92 22.38
N SER A 128 -27.58 26.05 22.73
CA SER A 128 -26.53 25.56 21.84
C SER A 128 -27.09 24.77 20.64
N VAL A 129 -28.09 23.92 20.85
CA VAL A 129 -28.72 23.07 19.82
C VAL A 129 -29.56 23.93 18.87
N ALA A 130 -30.29 24.92 19.37
CA ALA A 130 -31.05 25.86 18.54
C ALA A 130 -30.15 26.66 17.58
N VAL A 131 -28.97 27.09 18.04
CA VAL A 131 -27.97 27.78 17.20
C VAL A 131 -27.40 26.85 16.12
N LEU A 132 -27.14 25.58 16.46
CA LEU A 132 -26.66 24.57 15.51
C LEU A 132 -27.72 24.25 14.45
N GLU A 133 -28.99 24.07 14.84
CA GLU A 133 -30.09 23.79 13.92
C GLU A 133 -30.34 24.96 12.95
N GLN A 134 -30.20 26.20 13.42
CA GLN A 134 -30.28 27.39 12.57
C GLN A 134 -29.10 27.49 11.60
N ALA A 135 -27.89 27.08 12.01
CA ALA A 135 -26.72 27.00 11.14
C ALA A 135 -26.89 25.93 10.05
N GLU A 136 -27.42 24.75 10.38
CA GLU A 136 -27.71 23.69 9.40
C GLU A 136 -28.74 24.11 8.35
N LYS A 137 -29.89 24.67 8.78
CA LYS A 137 -30.92 25.21 7.87
C LYS A 137 -30.34 26.29 6.93
N SER A 138 -29.42 27.12 7.43
CA SER A 138 -28.70 28.14 6.67
C SER A 138 -27.66 27.57 5.69
N TYR A 139 -27.14 26.37 5.96
CA TYR A 139 -26.17 25.68 5.10
C TYR A 139 -26.88 24.91 3.98
N LEU A 140 -27.94 24.16 4.31
CA LEU A 140 -28.73 23.37 3.35
C LEU A 140 -29.44 24.25 2.30
N SER A 141 -29.93 25.42 2.70
CA SER A 141 -30.52 26.40 1.76
C SER A 141 -29.49 26.95 0.75
N LYS A 142 -28.25 27.21 1.18
CA LYS A 142 -27.15 27.62 0.28
C LYS A 142 -26.75 26.52 -0.69
N LEU A 143 -26.69 25.27 -0.22
CA LEU A 143 -26.42 24.09 -1.06
C LEU A 143 -27.50 23.90 -2.14
N SER A 144 -28.78 23.97 -1.77
CA SER A 144 -29.90 23.87 -2.71
C SER A 144 -29.90 25.02 -3.75
N GLY A 145 -29.56 26.24 -3.32
CA GLY A 145 -29.44 27.40 -4.22
C GLY A 145 -28.30 27.26 -5.25
N MET A 146 -27.16 26.69 -4.86
CA MET A 146 -26.07 26.39 -5.81
C MET A 146 -26.44 25.27 -6.79
N PHE A 147 -27.11 24.21 -6.32
CA PHE A 147 -27.50 23.08 -7.19
C PHE A 147 -28.65 23.42 -8.15
N SER A 148 -29.41 24.49 -7.88
CA SER A 148 -30.52 24.95 -8.71
C SER A 148 -30.10 25.92 -9.84
N HIS A 149 -28.82 26.28 -9.97
CA HIS A 149 -28.31 27.00 -11.14
C HIS A 149 -28.18 26.08 -12.37
N LYS A 150 -29.33 25.60 -12.87
CA LYS A 150 -29.43 25.06 -14.23
C LYS A 150 -29.39 26.22 -15.22
N SER A 151 -28.29 26.30 -15.97
CA SER A 151 -28.11 27.25 -17.07
C SER A 151 -29.23 27.12 -18.10
N ALA A 152 -30.08 28.13 -18.21
CA ALA A 152 -31.03 28.31 -19.30
C ALA A 152 -30.57 29.48 -20.18
N PRO A 153 -30.35 29.30 -21.50
CA PRO A 153 -29.96 30.38 -22.39
C PRO A 153 -31.18 31.21 -22.81
N THR A 154 -31.04 32.54 -22.77
CA THR A 154 -32.08 33.49 -23.21
C THR A 154 -31.40 34.63 -23.99
N PRO A 155 -31.96 35.11 -25.12
CA PRO A 155 -31.19 35.79 -26.16
C PRO A 155 -30.98 37.29 -25.93
N VAL A 156 -30.04 37.84 -26.70
CA VAL A 156 -29.67 39.27 -26.73
C VAL A 156 -30.74 40.10 -27.46
N GLN A 157 -31.05 41.30 -26.96
CA GLN A 157 -31.82 42.30 -27.69
C GLN A 157 -31.19 43.71 -27.54
N THR A 158 -31.23 44.48 -28.62
CA THR A 158 -30.43 45.69 -28.88
C THR A 158 -31.29 46.94 -28.95
N ALA A 159 -30.79 48.09 -28.45
CA ALA A 159 -31.22 49.43 -28.91
C ALA A 159 -30.18 50.53 -28.55
N PRO A 160 -30.08 51.67 -29.31
CA PRO A 160 -28.88 52.51 -29.33
C PRO A 160 -29.10 54.03 -29.06
N THR A 161 -28.00 54.79 -28.86
CA THR A 161 -27.93 56.25 -29.16
C THR A 161 -26.52 56.63 -29.68
N GLN A 162 -26.40 57.78 -30.36
CA GLN A 162 -25.48 58.08 -31.47
C GLN A 162 -24.51 59.28 -31.17
N PRO A 163 -23.74 59.90 -32.11
CA PRO A 163 -22.27 60.02 -31.97
C PRO A 163 -21.68 61.45 -32.17
N GLU A 164 -20.34 61.58 -32.12
CA GLU A 164 -19.61 62.53 -32.99
C GLU A 164 -18.23 61.95 -33.41
N PRO A 165 -17.71 62.18 -34.65
CA PRO A 165 -16.62 61.37 -35.22
C PRO A 165 -15.34 62.14 -35.64
N LEU A 166 -14.22 61.41 -35.82
CA LEU A 166 -13.12 61.65 -36.78
C LEU A 166 -12.19 60.40 -36.73
N ALA A 167 -12.32 59.39 -37.58
CA ALA A 167 -12.03 59.29 -39.03
C ALA A 167 -10.63 58.71 -39.35
N SER A 168 -10.57 57.41 -39.65
CA SER A 168 -9.77 56.80 -40.75
C SER A 168 -9.96 55.28 -40.86
N THR A 169 -10.69 54.86 -41.90
CA THR A 169 -10.74 53.50 -42.52
C THR A 169 -10.03 53.58 -43.89
N PRO A 170 -9.94 52.54 -44.77
CA PRO A 170 -10.49 51.16 -44.75
C PRO A 170 -9.42 50.05 -44.95
N GLY A 171 -9.73 48.74 -44.93
CA GLY A 171 -10.98 48.03 -44.65
C GLY A 171 -10.93 46.55 -45.07
N THR A 172 -12.01 45.82 -44.79
CA THR A 172 -12.43 44.54 -45.41
C THR A 172 -11.50 43.33 -45.29
N GLU A 173 -11.91 42.31 -44.52
CA GLU A 173 -12.23 41.00 -45.14
C GLU A 173 -13.10 40.07 -44.28
N THR A 174 -13.90 39.30 -45.01
CA THR A 174 -14.94 38.35 -44.63
C THR A 174 -14.49 37.23 -43.69
N LEU A 175 -15.27 36.95 -42.64
CA LEU A 175 -15.10 35.71 -41.86
C LEU A 175 -15.69 34.51 -42.64
N VAL A 176 -14.84 33.82 -43.42
CA VAL A 176 -15.19 32.55 -44.07
C VAL A 176 -14.80 31.38 -43.16
N ILE A 177 -15.67 30.38 -43.03
CA ILE A 177 -15.46 29.22 -42.16
C ILE A 177 -14.41 28.28 -42.79
N PRO A 178 -13.27 27.99 -42.12
CA PRO A 178 -12.32 27.01 -42.63
C PRO A 178 -12.76 25.59 -42.27
N THR A 179 -13.12 24.83 -43.30
CA THR A 179 -13.21 23.35 -43.23
C THR A 179 -11.88 22.77 -42.76
N LYS A 180 -11.94 21.80 -41.85
CA LYS A 180 -10.77 21.05 -41.35
C LYS A 180 -10.22 20.11 -42.43
N THR A 181 -9.34 20.62 -43.28
CA THR A 181 -8.49 19.81 -44.17
C THR A 181 -7.29 19.28 -43.37
N ALA A 182 -6.93 18.01 -43.57
CA ALA A 182 -5.78 17.41 -42.91
C ALA A 182 -4.45 17.94 -43.51
N PRO A 183 -3.42 18.20 -42.69
CA PRO A 183 -2.09 18.51 -43.21
C PRO A 183 -1.43 17.23 -43.74
N GLU A 184 -1.18 17.23 -45.05
CA GLU A 184 -0.26 16.30 -45.71
C GLU A 184 1.18 16.68 -45.33
N ILE A 185 2.01 15.71 -44.91
CA ILE A 185 3.41 15.95 -44.58
C ILE A 185 4.28 15.60 -45.79
N GLU A 186 4.92 16.63 -46.34
CA GLU A 186 5.84 16.56 -47.48
C GLU A 186 7.12 15.77 -47.12
N ASN A 187 7.36 14.67 -47.83
CA ASN A 187 8.60 13.88 -47.69
C ASN A 187 9.80 14.62 -48.29
N LYS A 188 10.55 15.36 -47.46
CA LYS A 188 11.90 15.85 -47.80
C LYS A 188 12.90 14.70 -47.61
N GLY A 189 13.11 13.91 -48.65
CA GLY A 189 14.12 12.85 -48.66
C GLY A 189 15.52 13.40 -48.42
N PHE A 190 16.35 12.65 -47.69
CA PHE A 190 17.79 12.89 -47.59
C PHE A 190 18.51 11.78 -48.36
N GLU A 191 19.34 12.17 -49.32
CA GLU A 191 19.97 11.27 -50.28
C GLU A 191 21.33 10.78 -49.76
N ALA A 192 21.64 9.50 -49.97
CA ALA A 192 22.85 8.86 -49.47
C ALA A 192 24.00 8.95 -50.50
N PRO A 193 25.24 9.29 -50.08
CA PRO A 193 26.40 9.25 -50.96
C PRO A 193 27.10 7.87 -51.00
N GLU A 194 27.58 7.50 -52.19
CA GLU A 194 28.43 6.34 -52.51
C GLU A 194 29.43 6.76 -53.62
N PRO A 195 30.51 6.02 -53.94
CA PRO A 195 31.39 5.16 -53.11
C PRO A 195 32.91 5.48 -53.32
N THR A 196 33.79 4.61 -52.76
CA THR A 196 35.07 4.08 -53.33
C THR A 196 36.39 4.54 -52.65
N PRO A 197 37.44 3.70 -52.44
CA PRO A 197 37.50 2.24 -52.15
C PRO A 197 38.33 1.85 -50.88
N THR A 198 38.27 0.57 -50.51
CA THR A 198 39.03 -0.13 -49.43
C THR A 198 40.54 -0.31 -49.73
N PRO A 199 41.40 -0.46 -48.70
CA PRO A 199 41.76 -1.78 -48.09
C PRO A 199 41.92 -1.75 -46.54
N THR A 200 42.13 -2.81 -45.72
CA THR A 200 41.93 -4.29 -45.79
C THR A 200 42.19 -4.92 -44.38
N SER A 201 41.77 -6.20 -44.19
CA SER A 201 42.17 -7.22 -43.17
C SER A 201 41.74 -7.17 -41.68
N GLU A 202 40.70 -7.99 -41.38
CA GLU A 202 40.66 -9.10 -40.39
C GLU A 202 40.70 -8.83 -38.84
N PRO A 203 40.29 -9.79 -37.95
CA PRO A 203 38.87 -10.09 -37.68
C PRO A 203 38.53 -10.43 -36.20
N PHE A 204 37.41 -9.98 -35.63
CA PHE A 204 36.88 -10.61 -34.39
C PHE A 204 35.35 -10.59 -34.23
N GLY A 205 34.79 -11.77 -33.95
CA GLY A 205 33.64 -11.94 -33.05
C GLY A 205 32.24 -11.80 -33.65
N GLN A 206 31.59 -12.93 -33.94
CA GLN A 206 30.15 -12.99 -34.21
C GLN A 206 29.34 -12.71 -32.93
N THR A 207 28.27 -11.92 -33.02
CA THR A 207 27.18 -11.93 -32.02
C THR A 207 26.02 -12.74 -32.56
N THR A 208 25.70 -13.85 -31.89
CA THR A 208 24.59 -14.73 -32.26
C THR A 208 23.25 -14.16 -31.78
N ASP A 209 22.26 -14.06 -32.67
CA ASP A 209 20.87 -13.76 -32.30
C ASP A 209 20.29 -14.84 -31.38
N VAL A 210 19.59 -14.41 -30.33
CA VAL A 210 18.81 -15.31 -29.46
C VAL A 210 17.32 -15.16 -29.82
N PRO A 211 16.66 -16.19 -30.39
CA PRO A 211 15.27 -16.07 -30.81
C PRO A 211 14.31 -16.07 -29.62
N GLN A 212 13.27 -15.25 -29.70
CA GLN A 212 12.17 -15.18 -28.75
C GLN A 212 11.27 -16.42 -28.86
N THR A 213 11.24 -17.29 -27.85
CA THR A 213 10.50 -18.57 -27.89
C THR A 213 9.64 -18.81 -26.64
N LEU A 214 8.46 -18.17 -26.57
CA LEU A 214 7.38 -18.58 -25.66
C LEU A 214 6.03 -18.64 -26.39
N SER A 215 5.89 -19.68 -27.22
CA SER A 215 4.61 -20.16 -27.76
C SER A 215 4.63 -21.69 -27.81
N THR A 216 4.40 -22.33 -26.66
CA THR A 216 4.11 -23.77 -26.60
C THR A 216 3.06 -24.03 -25.54
N SER A 217 1.87 -24.39 -25.99
CA SER A 217 0.87 -25.10 -25.19
C SER A 217 1.44 -26.46 -24.77
N GLN A 218 1.92 -26.57 -23.53
CA GLN A 218 2.34 -27.84 -22.94
C GLN A 218 1.29 -28.36 -21.98
N GLN A 219 0.64 -29.44 -22.41
CA GLN A 219 -0.27 -30.27 -21.64
C GLN A 219 0.49 -30.85 -20.43
N THR A 220 0.33 -30.24 -19.26
CA THR A 220 1.02 -30.66 -18.03
C THR A 220 0.53 -32.03 -17.59
N VAL A 221 1.43 -33.02 -17.60
CA VAL A 221 1.19 -34.33 -17.00
C VAL A 221 1.23 -34.15 -15.48
N SER A 222 0.08 -33.80 -14.91
CA SER A 222 -0.07 -33.62 -13.47
C SER A 222 0.10 -34.95 -12.75
N ALA A 223 1.02 -35.00 -11.79
CA ALA A 223 1.14 -36.13 -10.88
C ALA A 223 0.08 -36.00 -9.77
N ASN A 224 -0.58 -37.11 -9.43
CA ASN A 224 -1.49 -37.14 -8.29
C ASN A 224 -0.71 -36.88 -6.99
N ALA A 225 -1.31 -36.15 -6.05
CA ALA A 225 -0.69 -35.85 -4.76
C ALA A 225 -0.28 -37.12 -4.00
N GLN A 226 0.97 -37.19 -3.57
CA GLN A 226 1.47 -38.29 -2.75
C GLN A 226 1.26 -37.97 -1.27
N PHE A 227 0.21 -38.54 -0.69
CA PHE A 227 -0.11 -38.41 0.73
C PHE A 227 0.85 -39.25 1.56
N SER A 228 1.55 -38.63 2.52
CA SER A 228 2.46 -39.32 3.44
C SER A 228 2.12 -38.98 4.89
N PRO A 229 1.83 -39.98 5.75
CA PRO A 229 1.59 -39.72 7.18
C PRO A 229 2.86 -39.27 7.92
N GLU A 230 4.06 -39.49 7.36
CA GLU A 230 5.32 -38.94 7.91
C GLU A 230 5.49 -37.44 7.64
N ALA A 231 4.79 -36.88 6.65
CA ALA A 231 4.82 -35.45 6.31
C ALA A 231 3.73 -34.62 7.02
N ALA A 232 3.09 -35.21 8.04
CA ALA A 232 2.09 -34.53 8.85
C ALA A 232 2.76 -33.57 9.85
N PRO A 233 2.34 -32.29 9.90
CA PRO A 233 2.58 -31.46 11.07
C PRO A 233 2.07 -32.16 12.35
N PRO A 234 2.59 -31.85 13.54
CA PRO A 234 2.23 -32.56 14.79
C PRO A 234 0.76 -32.41 15.22
N MET A 235 -0.03 -31.59 14.51
CA MET A 235 -1.49 -31.60 14.54
C MET A 235 -2.01 -31.98 13.16
N VAL A 236 -2.80 -33.07 13.11
CA VAL A 236 -3.57 -33.47 11.93
C VAL A 236 -4.63 -32.38 11.66
N PRO A 237 -4.92 -32.02 10.40
CA PRO A 237 -5.96 -31.03 10.09
C PRO A 237 -7.34 -31.55 10.52
N GLU A 238 -7.94 -30.91 11.53
CA GLU A 238 -9.32 -31.19 11.97
C GLU A 238 -10.39 -30.45 11.14
N ILE A 239 -9.96 -29.58 10.22
CA ILE A 239 -10.81 -28.68 9.44
C ILE A 239 -10.91 -29.18 7.99
N PRO A 240 -12.11 -29.31 7.41
CA PRO A 240 -12.27 -29.73 6.02
C PRO A 240 -11.73 -28.69 5.03
N ASN A 241 -11.33 -29.16 3.83
CA ASN A 241 -10.77 -28.33 2.76
C ASN A 241 -9.54 -27.47 3.17
N VAL A 242 -8.80 -27.89 4.19
CA VAL A 242 -7.54 -27.27 4.60
C VAL A 242 -6.38 -28.10 4.05
N ILE A 243 -5.63 -27.53 3.12
CA ILE A 243 -4.41 -28.13 2.57
C ILE A 243 -3.26 -27.91 3.56
N VAL A 244 -2.62 -29.00 3.98
CA VAL A 244 -1.40 -29.01 4.80
C VAL A 244 -0.36 -29.94 4.19
N GLY A 245 0.91 -29.76 4.55
CA GLY A 245 1.95 -30.65 4.07
C GLY A 245 3.37 -30.20 4.42
N GLN A 246 4.34 -30.81 3.74
CA GLN A 246 5.76 -30.51 3.87
C GLN A 246 6.42 -30.40 2.49
N VAL A 247 7.34 -29.46 2.33
CA VAL A 247 8.20 -29.31 1.14
C VAL A 247 9.59 -29.90 1.44
N MET A 248 10.03 -30.84 0.61
CA MET A 248 11.27 -31.59 0.75
C MET A 248 12.03 -31.69 -0.57
N THR A 249 13.32 -32.04 -0.53
CA THR A 249 14.11 -32.43 -1.72
C THR A 249 14.00 -33.93 -1.97
N GLN A 250 14.49 -34.40 -3.12
CA GLN A 250 14.56 -35.83 -3.44
C GLN A 250 15.30 -36.65 -2.36
N ASP A 251 16.31 -36.08 -1.72
CA ASP A 251 17.08 -36.67 -0.61
C ASP A 251 16.34 -36.66 0.75
N LYS A 252 15.06 -36.26 0.78
CA LYS A 252 14.28 -35.98 1.99
C LYS A 252 14.85 -34.87 2.87
N ASN A 253 15.70 -33.99 2.34
CA ASN A 253 16.11 -32.78 3.06
C ASN A 253 14.97 -31.76 3.06
N ILE A 254 14.89 -30.94 4.11
CA ILE A 254 13.84 -29.94 4.28
C ILE A 254 14.07 -28.72 3.38
N VAL A 255 13.02 -28.22 2.73
CA VAL A 255 13.07 -26.96 1.97
C VAL A 255 12.41 -25.81 2.77
N GLU A 256 13.22 -25.04 3.49
CA GLU A 256 12.75 -23.83 4.19
C GLU A 256 12.36 -22.73 3.18
N GLY A 257 11.19 -22.12 3.41
CA GLY A 257 10.82 -20.88 2.76
C GLY A 257 10.57 -20.97 1.27
N ALA A 258 10.06 -22.11 0.79
CA ALA A 258 9.46 -22.23 -0.54
C ALA A 258 8.13 -21.47 -0.58
N ILE A 259 7.82 -20.85 -1.72
CA ILE A 259 6.56 -20.13 -1.94
C ILE A 259 5.59 -21.09 -2.61
N LEU A 260 4.43 -21.31 -2.01
CA LEU A 260 3.36 -22.14 -2.56
C LEU A 260 2.26 -21.23 -3.09
N GLU A 261 1.88 -21.42 -4.34
CA GLU A 261 0.76 -20.75 -5.00
C GLU A 261 -0.35 -21.77 -5.25
N ILE A 262 -1.55 -21.48 -4.74
CA ILE A 262 -2.76 -22.30 -4.93
C ILE A 262 -3.64 -21.58 -5.95
N LYS A 263 -3.89 -22.24 -7.07
CA LYS A 263 -4.78 -21.78 -8.15
C LYS A 263 -6.06 -22.60 -8.19
N ASP A 264 -7.17 -21.96 -8.50
CA ASP A 264 -8.45 -22.65 -8.76
C ASP A 264 -8.49 -23.33 -10.14
N SER A 265 -9.62 -23.97 -10.45
CA SER A 265 -9.85 -24.64 -11.74
C SER A 265 -9.90 -23.68 -12.94
N GLU A 266 -10.08 -22.38 -12.70
CA GLU A 266 -9.99 -21.31 -13.71
C GLU A 266 -8.55 -20.73 -13.83
N GLY A 267 -7.59 -21.25 -13.06
CA GLY A 267 -6.19 -20.81 -13.05
C GLY A 267 -5.93 -19.52 -12.27
N ARG A 268 -6.92 -18.99 -11.56
CA ARG A 268 -6.79 -17.77 -10.73
C ARG A 268 -6.07 -18.11 -9.43
N SER A 269 -5.11 -17.27 -9.04
CA SER A 269 -4.40 -17.41 -7.76
C SER A 269 -5.37 -17.10 -6.60
N VAL A 270 -5.76 -18.12 -5.84
CA VAL A 270 -6.69 -17.97 -4.70
C VAL A 270 -5.97 -17.79 -3.37
N ARG A 271 -4.76 -18.35 -3.24
CA ARG A 271 -3.89 -18.20 -2.05
C ARG A 271 -2.43 -18.31 -2.44
N ALA A 272 -1.58 -17.51 -1.80
CA ALA A 272 -0.14 -17.72 -1.79
C ALA A 272 0.36 -17.74 -0.34
N LEU A 273 1.31 -18.62 -0.03
CA LEU A 273 1.87 -18.81 1.31
C LEU A 273 3.33 -19.28 1.23
N LYS A 274 4.06 -19.24 2.35
CA LYS A 274 5.47 -19.65 2.42
C LYS A 274 5.66 -20.78 3.42
N SER A 275 6.44 -21.81 3.07
CA SER A 275 6.80 -22.88 4.00
C SER A 275 7.67 -22.36 5.15
N ASN A 276 7.54 -22.97 6.33
CA ASN A 276 8.30 -22.57 7.52
C ASN A 276 9.74 -23.16 7.51
N LYS A 277 10.46 -22.97 8.63
CA LYS A 277 11.85 -23.47 8.82
C LYS A 277 12.01 -24.99 8.70
N VAL A 278 10.94 -25.74 8.95
CA VAL A 278 10.91 -27.21 8.86
C VAL A 278 10.18 -27.68 7.60
N GLY A 279 9.98 -26.79 6.62
CA GLY A 279 9.34 -27.08 5.35
C GLY A 279 7.82 -27.29 5.43
N HIS A 280 7.21 -27.24 6.63
CA HIS A 280 5.77 -27.38 6.79
C HIS A 280 5.02 -26.19 6.23
N PHE A 281 3.83 -26.46 5.69
CA PHE A 281 2.86 -25.46 5.26
C PHE A 281 1.44 -25.87 5.66
N TYR A 282 0.58 -24.88 5.88
CA TYR A 282 -0.84 -25.05 6.18
C TYR A 282 -1.61 -23.79 5.77
N ILE A 283 -2.86 -23.96 5.32
CA ILE A 283 -3.80 -22.83 5.17
C ILE A 283 -4.66 -22.69 6.42
N VAL A 284 -4.80 -21.46 6.92
CA VAL A 284 -5.59 -21.18 8.14
C VAL A 284 -7.10 -21.26 7.90
N THR A 285 -7.53 -20.97 6.67
CA THR A 285 -8.94 -20.91 6.29
C THR A 285 -9.21 -21.94 5.21
N SER A 286 -10.32 -22.66 5.33
CA SER A 286 -10.76 -23.66 4.37
C SER A 286 -10.91 -23.07 2.96
N LEU A 287 -10.70 -23.91 1.95
CA LEU A 287 -11.05 -23.60 0.57
C LEU A 287 -12.52 -23.94 0.31
N PRO A 288 -13.18 -23.26 -0.66
CA PRO A 288 -14.41 -23.75 -1.28
C PRO A 288 -14.24 -25.17 -1.85
N ASN A 289 -15.34 -25.81 -2.23
CA ASN A 289 -15.29 -27.08 -2.95
C ASN A 289 -14.93 -26.81 -4.42
N ASP A 290 -13.70 -27.16 -4.83
CA ASP A 290 -13.18 -27.01 -6.19
C ASP A 290 -11.94 -27.91 -6.38
N ILE A 291 -11.43 -27.99 -7.61
CA ILE A 291 -10.14 -28.59 -7.95
C ILE A 291 -9.08 -27.49 -7.92
N TYR A 292 -8.08 -27.65 -7.07
CA TYR A 292 -6.98 -26.71 -6.92
C TYR A 292 -5.68 -27.27 -7.50
N GLN A 293 -4.92 -26.42 -8.18
CA GLN A 293 -3.53 -26.69 -8.56
C GLN A 293 -2.59 -25.98 -7.58
N VAL A 294 -1.71 -26.73 -6.92
CA VAL A 294 -0.66 -26.15 -6.06
C VAL A 294 0.67 -26.20 -6.82
N SER A 295 1.24 -25.02 -7.09
CA SER A 295 2.57 -24.84 -7.65
C SER A 295 3.52 -24.35 -6.55
N VAL A 296 4.80 -24.75 -6.60
CA VAL A 296 5.79 -24.37 -5.59
C VAL A 296 7.03 -23.80 -6.26
N GLU A 297 7.53 -22.68 -5.73
CA GLU A 297 8.67 -21.93 -6.22
C GLU A 297 9.73 -21.75 -5.12
N LYS A 298 10.99 -22.05 -5.45
CA LYS A 298 12.15 -21.80 -4.59
C LYS A 298 13.40 -21.67 -5.47
N GLU A 299 14.24 -20.69 -5.17
CA GLU A 299 15.56 -20.56 -5.82
C GLU A 299 16.36 -21.87 -5.74
N GLY A 300 16.79 -22.39 -6.89
CA GLY A 300 17.57 -23.61 -7.02
C GLY A 300 16.78 -24.93 -7.05
N PHE A 301 15.46 -24.92 -6.81
CA PHE A 301 14.64 -26.14 -6.81
C PHE A 301 13.45 -26.05 -7.78
N VAL A 302 13.19 -27.14 -8.50
CA VAL A 302 12.10 -27.31 -9.44
C VAL A 302 11.08 -28.27 -8.83
N PHE A 303 9.81 -27.85 -8.81
CA PHE A 303 8.70 -28.66 -8.30
C PHE A 303 7.65 -28.87 -9.38
N LYS A 304 7.09 -30.08 -9.45
CA LYS A 304 5.91 -30.34 -10.27
C LYS A 304 4.66 -29.77 -9.62
N PRO A 305 3.77 -29.09 -10.38
CA PRO A 305 2.45 -28.75 -9.89
C PRO A 305 1.66 -30.02 -9.53
N ILE A 306 1.00 -29.99 -8.38
CA ILE A 306 0.13 -31.07 -7.91
C ILE A 306 -1.34 -30.62 -7.98
N ILE A 307 -2.26 -31.56 -8.17
CA ILE A 307 -3.69 -31.31 -8.13
C ILE A 307 -4.26 -31.82 -6.81
N VAL A 308 -5.10 -31.01 -6.16
CA VAL A 308 -5.75 -31.28 -4.88
C VAL A 308 -7.24 -30.95 -5.01
N GLU A 309 -8.11 -31.91 -4.72
CA GLU A 309 -9.56 -31.75 -4.84
C GLU A 309 -10.19 -31.53 -3.46
N ALA A 310 -10.99 -30.45 -3.31
CA ALA A 310 -11.66 -30.09 -2.08
C ALA A 310 -13.16 -30.47 -2.14
N LYS A 311 -13.62 -31.35 -1.25
CA LYS A 311 -14.99 -31.92 -1.28
C LYS A 311 -15.87 -31.57 -0.07
N GLY A 312 -15.35 -30.80 0.87
CA GLY A 312 -15.92 -30.65 2.22
C GLY A 312 -15.41 -31.70 3.20
N GLU A 313 -14.37 -32.43 2.83
CA GLU A 313 -13.72 -33.48 3.63
C GLU A 313 -12.33 -33.03 4.12
N ILE A 314 -11.74 -33.76 5.06
CA ILE A 314 -10.37 -33.52 5.54
C ILE A 314 -9.39 -33.99 4.46
N ILE A 315 -8.54 -33.06 3.99
CA ILE A 315 -7.49 -33.35 3.02
C ILE A 315 -6.27 -33.93 3.78
N PRO A 316 -5.75 -35.11 3.42
CA PRO A 316 -4.58 -35.66 4.09
C PRO A 316 -3.31 -34.83 3.82
N PRO A 317 -2.32 -34.82 4.73
CA PRO A 317 -1.06 -34.11 4.53
C PRO A 317 -0.32 -34.51 3.25
N ILE A 318 0.14 -33.52 2.50
CA ILE A 318 0.77 -33.71 1.19
C ILE A 318 2.29 -33.51 1.28
N ALA A 319 3.07 -34.47 0.78
CA ALA A 319 4.50 -34.27 0.57
C ALA A 319 4.73 -33.66 -0.82
N ILE A 320 5.41 -32.52 -0.88
CA ILE A 320 5.85 -31.89 -2.13
C ILE A 320 7.37 -32.06 -2.23
N ILE A 321 7.82 -32.78 -3.26
CA ILE A 321 9.22 -33.18 -3.42
C ILE A 321 9.81 -32.46 -4.64
N ALA A 322 10.99 -31.86 -4.48
CA ALA A 322 11.75 -31.27 -5.59
C ALA A 322 12.27 -32.34 -6.55
N GLU A 323 12.34 -32.03 -7.84
CA GLU A 323 12.84 -32.93 -8.88
C GLU A 323 14.37 -32.94 -9.01
N ASN A 324 15.07 -32.09 -8.25
CA ASN A 324 16.51 -31.83 -8.35
C ASN A 324 17.15 -31.43 -7.00
#